data_AF-A0AB35WPE2-F1
#
_entry.id   AF-A0AB35WPE2-F1
#
_cell.length_a   1.000
_cell.length_b   1.000
_cell.length_c   1.000
_cell.angle_alpha   90.00
_cell.angle_beta   90.00
_cell.angle_gamma   90.00
#
_symmetry.space_group_name_H-M   'P 1'
#
loop_
_entity.id
_entity.type
_entity.pdbx_description
1 polymer ?
#
loop_
_entity_poly.entity_id
_entity_poly.type
_entity_poly.pdbx_seq_one_letter_code
_entity_poly.pdbx_strand_id
1 'polypeptide(L)'
;MDRITPAFGKNILQVAPGSGEAPQAAPVAEQPEALGQFDYVQTKVVPLRADHLERNRIVAFNKNSNMSSSFDLLRTQVLQAMEENGWRTLAITSPTPEAGKTVLAINLAMSIAHHTTKTALLVDFDLRRPRVGASLGLPMEKSLNELLAHEAWLEEVMVNPTLPRFVVLPTREPIAHSTEMLSSPKVSNLISELRDRYESRICIFDLPPLLSSDDAITILPKFDCVLLVVANGDNNKKEIEDCMYHLATANLIGAVLNKADTQVRSYY
;
A
#
# COMPACT_ATOMS: atom_id res chain seq x y z
N MET A 1 -32.90 -60.58 -4.00
CA MET A 1 -32.53 -61.31 -5.22
C MET A 1 -32.75 -60.27 -6.31
N ASP A 2 -31.74 -59.59 -6.85
CA ASP A 2 -30.56 -60.12 -7.52
C ASP A 2 -29.30 -59.28 -7.32
N ARG A 3 -28.15 -59.97 -7.36
CA ARG A 3 -26.79 -59.40 -7.39
C ARG A 3 -26.35 -59.30 -8.85
N ILE A 4 -25.81 -58.14 -9.24
CA ILE A 4 -25.06 -57.99 -10.49
C ILE A 4 -23.58 -57.87 -10.14
N THR A 5 -22.77 -58.76 -10.69
CA THR A 5 -21.30 -58.79 -10.65
C THR A 5 -20.81 -58.65 -12.10
N PRO A 6 -19.74 -57.87 -12.38
CA PRO A 6 -19.35 -57.53 -13.75
C PRO A 6 -18.47 -58.61 -14.40
N ALA A 7 -18.60 -58.74 -15.72
CA ALA A 7 -17.82 -59.66 -16.54
C ALA A 7 -16.67 -58.93 -17.26
N PHE A 8 -15.46 -59.45 -17.04
CA PHE A 8 -14.22 -59.15 -17.76
C PHE A 8 -14.13 -59.94 -19.09
N GLY A 9 -13.59 -59.34 -20.14
CA GLY A 9 -12.98 -60.01 -21.31
C GLY A 9 -11.76 -59.19 -21.76
N LYS A 10 -10.52 -59.68 -21.63
CA LYS A 10 -9.75 -60.68 -22.42
C LYS A 10 -9.30 -60.19 -23.81
N ASN A 11 -7.99 -59.90 -23.95
CA ASN A 11 -7.01 -60.55 -24.84
C ASN A 11 -5.69 -59.73 -24.90
N ILE A 12 -4.58 -60.18 -24.29
CA ILE A 12 -3.45 -61.01 -24.80
C ILE A 12 -2.49 -60.28 -25.78
N LEU A 13 -1.22 -60.13 -25.35
CA LEU A 13 0.06 -60.27 -26.12
C LEU A 13 1.23 -60.01 -25.15
N GLN A 14 1.86 -61.06 -24.59
CA GLN A 14 3.10 -61.74 -25.00
C GLN A 14 4.39 -60.89 -24.77
N VAL A 15 5.22 -61.35 -23.82
CA VAL A 15 6.50 -60.74 -23.41
C VAL A 15 7.65 -61.63 -23.89
N ALA A 16 8.68 -61.03 -24.50
CA ALA A 16 10.01 -61.59 -24.68
C ALA A 16 11.08 -60.54 -24.28
N PRO A 17 12.27 -60.95 -23.79
CA PRO A 17 13.18 -60.07 -23.07
C PRO A 17 14.22 -59.42 -24.00
N GLY A 18 14.61 -58.18 -23.74
CA GLY A 18 15.71 -57.55 -24.47
C GLY A 18 16.13 -56.19 -23.93
N SER A 19 17.37 -56.16 -23.43
CA SER A 19 18.29 -55.02 -23.27
C SER A 19 17.83 -53.79 -22.50
N GLY A 20 18.45 -53.61 -21.33
CA GLY A 20 18.30 -52.43 -20.49
C GLY A 20 18.90 -51.17 -21.10
N GLU A 21 18.14 -50.09 -20.97
CA GLU A 21 18.62 -48.73 -20.88
C GLU A 21 17.84 -48.06 -19.75
N ALA A 22 18.56 -47.34 -18.88
CA ALA A 22 18.00 -46.67 -17.72
C ALA A 22 17.05 -45.54 -18.15
N PRO A 23 15.84 -45.43 -17.57
CA PRO A 23 14.91 -44.37 -17.94
C PRO A 23 15.41 -43.00 -17.46
N GLN A 24 15.60 -42.09 -18.42
CA GLN A 24 15.73 -40.66 -18.19
C GLN A 24 14.49 -40.14 -17.46
N ALA A 25 14.72 -39.36 -16.41
CA ALA A 25 13.67 -38.76 -15.59
C ALA A 25 12.76 -37.86 -16.45
N ALA A 26 11.45 -38.11 -16.37
CA ALA A 26 10.42 -37.25 -16.93
C ALA A 26 10.50 -35.84 -16.34
N PRO A 27 10.17 -34.78 -17.11
CA PRO A 27 10.16 -33.43 -16.59
C PRO A 27 9.08 -33.29 -15.51
N VAL A 28 9.50 -32.77 -14.37
CA VAL A 28 8.64 -32.45 -13.23
C VAL A 28 7.66 -31.37 -13.68
N ALA A 29 6.36 -31.63 -13.47
CA ALA A 29 5.28 -30.70 -13.75
C ALA A 29 5.55 -29.34 -13.08
N GLU A 30 5.50 -28.28 -13.89
CA GLU A 30 5.67 -26.89 -13.47
C GLU A 30 4.62 -26.52 -12.41
N GLN A 31 5.11 -26.10 -11.25
CA GLN A 31 4.32 -25.40 -10.24
C GLN A 31 4.09 -23.96 -10.71
N PRO A 32 2.94 -23.32 -10.40
CA PRO A 32 2.66 -21.97 -10.87
C PRO A 32 3.69 -20.98 -10.32
N GLU A 33 4.25 -20.18 -11.21
CA GLU A 33 5.26 -19.15 -10.97
C GLU A 33 4.88 -18.25 -9.78
N ALA A 34 5.67 -18.31 -8.71
CA ALA A 34 5.67 -17.28 -7.68
C ALA A 34 6.16 -15.99 -8.33
N LEU A 35 5.39 -14.89 -8.20
CA LEU A 35 5.76 -13.56 -8.70
C LEU A 35 7.20 -13.21 -8.29
N GLY A 36 8.10 -13.37 -9.27
CA GLY A 36 9.56 -13.36 -9.13
C GLY A 36 10.14 -11.97 -8.87
N GLN A 37 11.46 -11.97 -8.70
CA GLN A 37 12.33 -10.79 -8.47
C GLN A 37 11.81 -9.49 -9.10
N PHE A 38 11.59 -8.48 -8.26
CA PHE A 38 11.31 -7.12 -8.72
C PHE A 38 12.63 -6.49 -9.17
N ASP A 39 12.94 -6.55 -10.46
CA ASP A 39 14.04 -5.79 -11.04
C ASP A 39 13.65 -4.31 -11.10
N TYR A 40 14.08 -3.55 -10.10
CA TYR A 40 13.97 -2.09 -10.08
C TYR A 40 15.01 -1.50 -11.06
N VAL A 41 14.73 -1.56 -12.37
CA VAL A 41 15.70 -1.18 -13.42
C VAL A 41 16.05 0.32 -13.38
N GLN A 42 15.15 1.18 -12.89
CA GLN A 42 15.35 2.64 -12.86
C GLN A 42 15.03 3.32 -11.52
N THR A 43 14.39 2.61 -10.58
CA THR A 43 14.01 3.20 -9.28
C THR A 43 15.20 3.28 -8.35
N LYS A 44 15.46 4.46 -7.77
CA LYS A 44 16.55 4.65 -6.82
C LYS A 44 16.31 3.79 -5.57
N VAL A 45 17.27 2.91 -5.24
CA VAL A 45 17.22 2.10 -4.03
C VAL A 45 17.96 2.83 -2.90
N VAL A 46 17.29 3.07 -1.78
CA VAL A 46 17.86 3.79 -0.63
C VAL A 46 17.70 2.94 0.64
N PRO A 47 18.81 2.53 1.29
CA PRO A 47 18.71 1.81 2.55
C PRO A 47 18.17 2.71 3.66
N LEU A 48 17.20 2.20 4.43
CA LEU A 48 16.67 2.91 5.58
C LEU A 48 17.50 2.65 6.83
N ARG A 49 17.54 3.66 7.72
CA ARG A 49 18.21 3.57 9.01
C ARG A 49 17.24 3.16 10.12
N ALA A 50 17.45 2.00 10.74
CA ALA A 50 16.56 1.45 11.77
C ALA A 50 16.30 2.44 12.93
N ASP A 51 17.34 3.11 13.45
CA ASP A 51 17.21 4.08 14.54
C ASP A 51 16.34 5.29 14.16
N HIS A 52 16.37 5.70 12.90
CA HIS A 52 15.53 6.77 12.38
C HIS A 52 14.07 6.33 12.29
N LEU A 53 13.82 5.11 11.81
CA LEU A 53 12.47 4.56 11.71
C LEU A 53 11.82 4.41 13.08
N GLU A 54 12.54 3.90 14.06
CA GLU A 54 12.05 3.77 15.44
C GLU A 54 11.67 5.12 16.05
N ARG A 55 12.53 6.14 15.91
CA ARG A 55 12.23 7.52 16.38
C ARG A 55 10.97 8.10 15.73
N ASN A 56 10.70 7.73 14.48
CA ASN A 56 9.52 8.16 13.72
C ASN A 56 8.33 7.20 13.83
N ARG A 57 8.38 6.20 14.73
CA ARG A 57 7.32 5.21 14.96
C ARG A 57 6.96 4.39 13.70
N ILE A 58 7.95 4.12 12.86
CA ILE A 58 7.82 3.25 11.68
C ILE A 58 8.24 1.84 12.10
N VAL A 59 7.26 1.00 12.37
CA VAL A 59 7.43 -0.34 12.96
C VAL A 59 7.19 -1.47 11.95
N ALA A 60 6.41 -1.21 10.90
CA ALA A 60 6.06 -2.20 9.88
C ALA A 60 7.19 -2.50 8.88
N PHE A 61 8.34 -1.82 9.00
CA PHE A 61 9.51 -2.12 8.16
C PHE A 61 10.00 -3.57 8.36
N ASN A 62 10.02 -4.03 9.63
CA ASN A 62 10.38 -5.39 9.99
C ASN A 62 9.13 -6.22 10.30
N LYS A 63 8.83 -7.23 9.47
CA LYS A 63 7.65 -8.11 9.60
C LYS A 63 7.55 -8.84 10.95
N ASN A 64 8.65 -9.00 11.66
CA ASN A 64 8.71 -9.76 12.91
C ASN A 64 8.58 -8.89 14.17
N SER A 65 8.26 -7.60 14.05
CA SER A 65 8.07 -6.75 15.24
C SER A 65 6.68 -6.99 15.85
N ASN A 66 6.60 -7.23 17.16
CA ASN A 66 5.31 -7.38 17.87
C ASN A 66 4.42 -6.12 17.76
N MET A 67 5.00 -4.98 17.35
CA MET A 67 4.29 -3.72 17.16
C MET A 67 3.64 -3.59 15.77
N SER A 68 3.90 -4.49 14.81
CA SER A 68 3.29 -4.44 13.47
C SER A 68 1.90 -5.08 13.38
N SER A 69 1.49 -5.88 14.38
CA SER A 69 0.26 -6.68 14.30
C SER A 69 -1.00 -5.85 14.08
N SER A 70 -1.08 -4.65 14.67
CA SER A 70 -2.21 -3.74 14.45
C SER A 70 -2.26 -3.22 13.00
N PHE A 71 -1.10 -2.99 12.37
CA PHE A 71 -1.02 -2.61 10.96
C PHE A 71 -1.30 -3.79 10.04
N ASP A 72 -0.97 -5.02 10.43
CA ASP A 72 -1.32 -6.23 9.68
C ASP A 72 -2.83 -6.49 9.69
N LEU A 73 -3.50 -6.23 10.81
CA LEU A 73 -4.96 -6.26 10.90
C LEU A 73 -5.59 -5.17 10.02
N LEU A 74 -5.10 -3.93 10.13
CA LEU A 74 -5.58 -2.81 9.30
C LEU A 74 -5.37 -3.10 7.81
N ARG A 75 -4.20 -3.61 7.41
CA ARG A 75 -3.92 -4.06 6.03
C ARG A 75 -4.98 -5.04 5.56
N THR A 76 -5.28 -6.06 6.37
CA THR A 76 -6.22 -7.12 5.98
C THR A 76 -7.61 -6.53 5.71
N GLN A 77 -8.10 -5.67 6.61
CA GLN A 77 -9.39 -5.00 6.45
C GLN A 77 -9.42 -4.08 5.23
N VAL A 78 -8.38 -3.27 5.04
CA VAL A 78 -8.27 -2.34 3.92
C VAL A 78 -8.20 -3.09 2.59
N LEU A 79 -7.33 -4.09 2.47
CA LEU A 79 -7.18 -4.86 1.22
C LEU A 79 -8.45 -5.62 0.86
N GLN A 80 -9.15 -6.18 1.84
CA GLN A 80 -10.43 -6.85 1.61
C GLN A 80 -11.46 -5.87 1.04
N ALA A 81 -11.67 -4.72 1.69
CA ALA A 81 -12.63 -3.72 1.23
C ALA A 81 -12.26 -3.19 -0.17
N MET A 82 -10.97 -2.97 -0.43
CA MET A 82 -10.50 -2.52 -1.75
C MET A 82 -10.71 -3.58 -2.82
N GLU A 83 -10.45 -4.86 -2.54
CA GLU A 83 -10.61 -5.95 -3.50
C GLU A 83 -12.09 -6.21 -3.84
N GLU A 84 -12.98 -6.18 -2.85
CA GLU A 84 -14.43 -6.32 -3.03
C GLU A 84 -15.02 -5.26 -3.97
N ASN A 85 -14.43 -4.06 -3.99
CA ASN A 85 -14.89 -2.93 -4.81
C ASN A 85 -14.00 -2.65 -6.04
N GLY A 86 -12.94 -3.43 -6.27
CA GLY A 86 -11.98 -3.19 -7.34
C GLY A 86 -11.18 -1.88 -7.22
N TRP A 87 -11.08 -1.32 -6.00
CA TRP A 87 -10.38 -0.07 -5.71
C TRP A 87 -8.87 -0.28 -5.67
N ARG A 88 -8.11 0.75 -6.08
CA ARG A 88 -6.63 0.72 -6.09
C ARG A 88 -6.00 1.97 -5.49
N THR A 89 -6.77 3.03 -5.29
CA THR A 89 -6.30 4.29 -4.69
C THR A 89 -6.95 4.54 -3.34
N LEU A 90 -6.11 4.76 -2.33
CA LEU A 90 -6.51 5.00 -0.94
C LEU A 90 -5.99 6.36 -0.48
N ALA A 91 -6.88 7.29 -0.19
CA ALA A 91 -6.55 8.53 0.49
C ALA A 91 -6.54 8.33 2.01
N ILE A 92 -5.52 8.88 2.68
CA ILE A 92 -5.43 8.90 4.14
C ILE A 92 -5.38 10.35 4.59
N THR A 93 -6.32 10.74 5.45
CA THR A 93 -6.43 12.09 5.98
C THR A 93 -6.86 12.06 7.46
N SER A 94 -6.96 13.22 8.09
CA SER A 94 -7.39 13.39 9.48
C SER A 94 -8.24 14.66 9.62
N PRO A 95 -9.04 14.82 10.68
CA PRO A 95 -9.76 16.07 10.90
C PRO A 95 -8.78 17.25 11.08
N THR A 96 -7.78 17.09 11.95
CA THR A 96 -6.81 18.13 12.31
C THR A 96 -5.36 17.65 12.16
N PRO A 97 -4.37 18.56 12.17
CA PRO A 97 -2.95 18.21 12.16
C PRO A 97 -2.55 17.27 13.31
N GLU A 98 -1.39 16.62 13.16
CA GLU A 98 -0.75 15.83 14.22
C GLU A 98 -1.51 14.58 14.70
N ALA A 99 -2.58 14.20 14.00
CA ALA A 99 -3.32 12.96 14.27
C ALA A 99 -2.52 11.67 13.95
N GLY A 100 -1.34 11.79 13.32
CA GLY A 100 -0.46 10.68 12.95
C GLY A 100 -0.79 9.99 11.63
N LYS A 101 -1.56 10.65 10.76
CA LYS A 101 -1.90 10.18 9.39
C LYS A 101 -0.70 9.71 8.57
N THR A 102 0.40 10.47 8.57
CA THR A 102 1.62 10.14 7.79
C THR A 102 2.29 8.88 8.32
N VAL A 103 2.40 8.73 9.65
CA VAL A 103 2.96 7.53 10.28
C VAL A 103 2.10 6.31 9.98
N LEU A 104 0.78 6.47 10.05
CA LEU A 104 -0.16 5.40 9.70
C LEU A 104 -0.04 5.03 8.22
N ALA A 105 0.03 6.01 7.31
CA ALA A 105 0.17 5.79 5.88
C ALA A 105 1.45 5.01 5.54
N ILE A 106 2.59 5.40 6.13
CA ILE A 106 3.87 4.70 5.96
C ILE A 106 3.77 3.25 6.43
N ASN A 107 3.30 3.04 7.66
CA ASN A 107 3.24 1.70 8.24
C ASN A 107 2.24 0.79 7.50
N LEU A 108 1.09 1.33 7.09
CA LEU A 108 0.11 0.60 6.30
C LEU A 108 0.68 0.22 4.92
N ALA A 109 1.36 1.14 4.24
CA ALA A 109 1.98 0.87 2.95
C ALA A 109 3.08 -0.22 3.04
N MET A 110 3.94 -0.15 4.07
CA MET A 110 4.92 -1.20 4.34
C MET A 110 4.26 -2.55 4.67
N SER A 111 3.19 -2.54 5.46
CA SER A 111 2.43 -3.76 5.75
C SER A 111 1.83 -4.35 4.47
N ILE A 112 1.25 -3.54 3.57
CA ILE A 112 0.75 -3.97 2.26
C ILE A 112 1.87 -4.55 1.41
N ALA A 113 3.07 -3.96 1.40
CA ALA A 113 4.23 -4.49 0.66
C ALA A 113 4.67 -5.88 1.16
N HIS A 114 4.47 -6.19 2.44
CA HIS A 114 4.69 -7.54 2.99
C HIS A 114 3.66 -8.58 2.50
N HIS A 115 2.56 -8.15 1.88
CA HIS A 115 1.62 -9.06 1.21
C HIS A 115 2.27 -9.74 0.01
N THR A 116 1.88 -10.98 -0.30
CA THR A 116 2.53 -11.79 -1.35
C THR A 116 2.14 -11.37 -2.76
N THR A 117 0.91 -10.91 -2.95
CA THR A 117 0.33 -10.61 -4.28
C THR A 117 0.10 -9.14 -4.56
N LYS A 118 0.34 -8.25 -3.59
CA LYS A 118 0.10 -6.81 -3.73
C LYS A 118 1.40 -6.04 -3.59
N THR A 119 1.48 -4.91 -4.26
CA THR A 119 2.58 -3.93 -4.13
C THR A 119 2.01 -2.62 -3.60
N ALA A 120 2.82 -1.87 -2.84
CA ALA A 120 2.42 -0.60 -2.30
C ALA A 120 3.22 0.54 -2.94
N LEU A 121 2.52 1.59 -3.35
CA LEU A 121 3.08 2.88 -3.67
C LEU A 121 2.56 3.89 -2.64
N LEU A 122 3.45 4.51 -1.87
CA LEU A 122 3.11 5.62 -0.99
C LEU A 122 3.45 6.94 -1.65
N VAL A 123 2.50 7.87 -1.69
CA VAL A 123 2.66 9.20 -2.29
C VAL A 123 2.41 10.27 -1.23
N ASP A 124 3.34 11.22 -1.12
CA ASP A 124 3.21 12.36 -0.21
C ASP A 124 2.43 13.51 -0.88
N PHE A 125 1.13 13.54 -0.67
CA PHE A 125 0.22 14.55 -1.23
C PHE A 125 -0.18 15.63 -0.21
N ASP A 126 0.45 15.66 0.98
CA ASP A 126 0.41 16.81 1.87
C ASP A 126 1.37 17.87 1.33
N LEU A 127 1.00 18.49 0.21
CA LEU A 127 1.83 19.46 -0.49
C LEU A 127 2.14 20.71 0.34
N ARG A 128 1.38 20.97 1.42
CA ARG A 128 1.63 22.08 2.34
C ARG A 128 2.66 21.73 3.40
N ARG A 129 2.61 20.50 3.94
CA ARG A 129 3.47 20.04 5.02
C ARG A 129 3.96 18.62 4.74
N PRO A 130 4.76 18.41 3.69
CA PRO A 130 5.21 17.08 3.33
C PRO A 130 6.09 16.49 4.43
N ARG A 131 5.90 15.21 4.74
CA ARG A 131 6.54 14.54 5.89
C ARG A 131 6.99 13.12 5.60
N VAL A 132 6.55 12.49 4.51
CA VAL A 132 6.85 11.08 4.23
C VAL A 132 8.35 10.86 4.06
N GLY A 133 9.00 11.65 3.21
CA GLY A 133 10.42 11.50 2.92
C GLY A 133 11.31 11.74 4.15
N ALA A 134 10.99 12.78 4.94
CA ALA A 134 11.68 13.06 6.21
C ALA A 134 11.46 11.96 7.25
N SER A 135 10.24 11.42 7.37
CA SER A 135 9.92 10.34 8.31
C SER A 135 10.70 9.05 8.00
N LEU A 136 10.93 8.79 6.71
CA LEU A 136 11.74 7.65 6.25
C LEU A 136 13.24 7.93 6.24
N GLY A 137 13.67 9.20 6.28
CA GLY A 137 15.09 9.57 6.19
C GLY A 137 15.64 9.48 4.77
N LEU A 138 14.81 9.77 3.77
CA LEU A 138 15.21 9.75 2.36
C LEU A 138 15.99 11.02 2.00
N PRO A 139 17.05 10.93 1.18
CA PRO A 139 17.86 12.10 0.77
C PRO A 139 17.15 13.05 -0.21
N MET A 140 16.06 12.60 -0.86
CA MET A 140 15.15 13.40 -1.71
C MET A 140 15.81 14.33 -2.74
N GLU A 141 16.87 13.90 -3.44
CA GLU A 141 17.50 14.70 -4.51
C GLU A 141 16.54 15.13 -5.62
N LYS A 142 15.61 14.24 -5.98
CA LYS A 142 14.44 14.51 -6.82
C LYS A 142 13.20 13.96 -6.11
N SER A 143 12.07 14.62 -6.29
CA SER A 143 10.83 14.37 -5.57
C SER A 143 9.62 14.77 -6.42
N LEU A 144 8.42 14.69 -5.85
CA LEU A 144 7.20 15.17 -6.48
C LEU A 144 7.31 16.66 -6.90
N ASN A 145 8.13 17.46 -6.21
CA ASN A 145 8.39 18.85 -6.58
C ASN A 145 8.89 18.96 -8.03
N GLU A 146 9.97 18.25 -8.38
CA GLU A 146 10.59 18.29 -9.71
C GLU A 146 9.68 17.64 -10.78
N LEU A 147 8.93 16.59 -10.43
CA LEU A 147 7.92 16.00 -11.31
C LEU A 147 6.81 17.01 -11.65
N LEU A 148 6.31 17.73 -10.64
CA LEU A 148 5.28 18.76 -10.80
C LEU A 148 5.80 20.04 -11.47
N ALA A 149 7.11 20.25 -11.50
CA ALA A 149 7.75 21.30 -12.30
C ALA A 149 8.07 20.88 -13.76
N HIS A 150 7.87 19.61 -14.14
CA HIS A 150 8.33 19.03 -15.42
C HIS A 150 9.86 19.02 -15.58
N GLU A 151 10.58 18.95 -14.46
CA GLU A 151 12.05 18.92 -14.39
C GLU A 151 12.61 17.51 -14.16
N ALA A 152 11.72 16.52 -13.97
CA ALA A 152 12.06 15.12 -13.80
C ALA A 152 10.96 14.19 -14.35
N TRP A 153 11.36 12.99 -14.76
CA TRP A 153 10.45 11.90 -15.10
C TRP A 153 10.00 11.15 -13.84
N LEU A 154 8.87 10.45 -13.93
CA LEU A 154 8.28 9.73 -12.79
C LEU A 154 9.25 8.68 -12.21
N GLU A 155 10.02 8.01 -13.05
CA GLU A 155 10.98 6.98 -12.65
C GLU A 155 12.13 7.55 -11.82
N GLU A 156 12.50 8.81 -12.05
CA GLU A 156 13.62 9.49 -11.37
C GLU A 156 13.26 9.96 -9.95
N VAL A 157 11.96 10.14 -9.68
CA VAL A 157 11.45 10.65 -8.39
C VAL A 157 10.94 9.53 -7.49
N MET A 158 10.71 8.33 -8.03
CA MET A 158 10.33 7.15 -7.25
C MET A 158 11.54 6.56 -6.52
N VAL A 159 11.33 6.19 -5.26
CA VAL A 159 12.36 5.62 -4.38
C VAL A 159 11.88 4.27 -3.83
N ASN A 160 12.69 3.23 -3.97
CA ASN A 160 12.51 1.96 -3.26
C ASN A 160 13.36 2.00 -1.99
N PRO A 161 12.76 1.98 -0.79
CA PRO A 161 13.51 2.11 0.44
C PRO A 161 14.04 0.75 0.95
N THR A 162 14.61 -0.08 0.07
CA THR A 162 15.10 -1.46 0.33
C THR A 162 14.07 -2.46 0.85
N LEU A 163 12.77 -2.12 0.78
CA LEU A 163 11.68 -3.03 1.08
C LEU A 163 11.10 -3.57 -0.24
N PRO A 164 11.09 -4.90 -0.48
CA PRO A 164 10.48 -5.47 -1.68
C PRO A 164 9.01 -5.05 -1.80
N ARG A 165 8.54 -4.83 -3.04
CA ARG A 165 7.16 -4.42 -3.35
C ARG A 165 6.71 -3.09 -2.76
N PHE A 166 7.64 -2.27 -2.27
CA PHE A 166 7.34 -0.94 -1.75
C PHE A 166 8.04 0.14 -2.56
N VAL A 167 7.30 1.15 -2.99
CA VAL A 167 7.84 2.35 -3.63
C VAL A 167 7.25 3.57 -2.95
N VAL A 168 8.05 4.63 -2.87
CA VAL A 168 7.66 5.92 -2.32
C VAL A 168 7.86 6.99 -3.37
N LEU A 169 6.88 7.87 -3.51
CA LEU A 169 6.97 9.13 -4.24
C LEU A 169 6.94 10.26 -3.19
N PRO A 170 8.11 10.68 -2.68
CA PRO A 170 8.19 11.69 -1.64
C PRO A 170 8.01 13.10 -2.21
N THR A 171 7.66 14.03 -1.33
CA THR A 171 7.66 15.48 -1.60
C THR A 171 8.72 16.11 -0.68
N ARG A 172 9.66 16.88 -1.24
CA ARG A 172 10.79 17.42 -0.48
C ARG A 172 10.41 18.68 0.29
N GLU A 173 9.71 19.59 -0.38
CA GLU A 173 9.39 20.92 0.15
C GLU A 173 7.94 21.29 -0.14
N PRO A 174 7.34 22.22 0.64
CA PRO A 174 6.01 22.70 0.37
C PRO A 174 5.85 23.26 -1.05
N ILE A 175 4.74 22.96 -1.70
CA ILE A 175 4.41 23.47 -3.03
C ILE A 175 3.44 24.64 -2.86
N ALA A 176 3.80 25.80 -3.41
CA ALA A 176 2.94 26.97 -3.42
C ALA A 176 1.67 26.71 -4.25
N HIS A 177 0.55 27.37 -3.90
CA HIS A 177 -0.73 27.20 -4.60
C HIS A 177 -1.16 25.71 -4.67
N SER A 178 -1.06 25.02 -3.54
CA SER A 178 -1.25 23.57 -3.45
C SER A 178 -2.65 23.15 -3.89
N THR A 179 -3.69 23.91 -3.56
CA THR A 179 -5.07 23.66 -3.99
C THR A 179 -5.21 23.69 -5.51
N GLU A 180 -4.63 24.71 -6.15
CA GLU A 180 -4.61 24.87 -7.61
C GLU A 180 -3.80 23.75 -8.28
N MET A 181 -2.68 23.37 -7.68
CA MET A 181 -1.87 22.25 -8.16
C MET A 181 -2.66 20.92 -8.08
N LEU A 182 -3.30 20.63 -6.95
CA LEU A 182 -4.08 19.40 -6.74
C LEU A 182 -5.31 19.31 -7.67
N SER A 183 -5.97 20.44 -7.93
CA SER A 183 -7.10 20.48 -8.88
C SER A 183 -6.66 20.35 -10.35
N SER A 184 -5.40 20.59 -10.67
CA SER A 184 -4.90 20.60 -12.05
C SER A 184 -5.12 19.26 -12.80
N PRO A 185 -5.27 19.30 -14.13
CA PRO A 185 -5.26 18.10 -14.97
C PRO A 185 -3.98 17.27 -14.82
N LYS A 186 -2.86 17.94 -14.52
CA LYS A 186 -1.56 17.28 -14.31
C LYS A 186 -1.62 16.28 -13.16
N VAL A 187 -2.17 16.68 -12.01
CA VAL A 187 -2.33 15.77 -10.86
C VAL A 187 -3.36 14.67 -11.15
N SER A 188 -4.46 14.97 -11.87
CA SER A 188 -5.41 13.93 -12.30
C SER A 188 -4.75 12.85 -13.14
N ASN A 189 -3.92 13.27 -14.10
CA ASN A 189 -3.20 12.35 -14.99
C ASN A 189 -2.16 11.55 -14.21
N LEU A 190 -1.45 12.17 -13.27
CA LEU A 190 -0.51 11.48 -12.40
C LEU A 190 -1.19 10.39 -11.56
N ILE A 191 -2.32 10.69 -10.89
CA ILE A 191 -3.03 9.67 -10.10
C ILE A 191 -3.46 8.50 -11.00
N SER A 192 -3.99 8.78 -12.18
CA SER A 192 -4.41 7.75 -13.14
C SER A 192 -3.23 6.92 -13.63
N GLU A 193 -2.12 7.55 -14.00
CA GLU A 193 -0.89 6.87 -14.42
C GLU A 193 -0.35 5.96 -13.30
N LEU A 194 -0.29 6.45 -12.06
CA LEU A 194 0.19 5.67 -10.91
C LEU A 194 -0.70 4.44 -10.63
N ARG A 195 -2.02 4.60 -10.76
CA ARG A 195 -3.03 3.55 -10.55
C ARG A 195 -2.99 2.49 -11.67
N ASP A 196 -2.89 2.92 -12.91
CA ASP A 196 -3.11 2.06 -14.08
C ASP A 196 -1.84 1.33 -14.53
N ARG A 197 -0.65 1.78 -14.09
CA ARG A 197 0.63 1.19 -14.48
C ARG A 197 0.83 -0.25 -14.01
N TYR A 198 0.21 -0.67 -12.89
CA TYR A 198 0.33 -2.02 -12.35
C TYR A 198 -0.96 -2.47 -11.67
N GLU A 199 -1.55 -3.58 -12.13
CA GLU A 199 -2.82 -4.08 -11.58
C GLU A 199 -2.73 -4.47 -10.11
N SER A 200 -1.60 -5.04 -9.67
CA SER A 200 -1.37 -5.46 -8.29
C SER A 200 -0.99 -4.30 -7.34
N ARG A 201 -0.95 -3.06 -7.82
CA ARG A 201 -0.50 -1.90 -7.03
C ARG A 201 -1.66 -1.25 -6.30
N ILE A 202 -1.44 -1.06 -5.00
CA ILE A 202 -2.23 -0.19 -4.14
C ILE A 202 -1.48 1.12 -3.99
N CYS A 203 -2.10 2.22 -4.39
CA CYS A 203 -1.57 3.57 -4.26
C CYS A 203 -2.17 4.23 -3.01
N ILE A 204 -1.33 4.49 -2.02
CA ILE A 204 -1.68 5.17 -0.77
C ILE A 204 -1.24 6.63 -0.86
N PHE A 205 -2.14 7.56 -0.61
CA PHE A 205 -1.87 8.99 -0.66
C PHE A 205 -2.03 9.59 0.74
N ASP A 206 -0.94 10.12 1.31
CA ASP A 206 -1.00 10.93 2.53
C ASP A 206 -1.48 12.33 2.16
N LEU A 207 -2.66 12.72 2.62
CA LEU A 207 -3.29 14.02 2.33
C LEU A 207 -3.16 14.97 3.53
N PRO A 208 -3.29 16.29 3.35
CA PRO A 208 -3.37 17.21 4.49
C PRO A 208 -4.64 16.96 5.32
N PRO A 209 -4.72 17.49 6.56
CA PRO A 209 -5.92 17.39 7.36
C PRO A 209 -7.12 18.13 6.73
N LEU A 210 -8.29 17.50 6.75
CA LEU A 210 -9.51 17.96 6.08
C LEU A 210 -10.01 19.33 6.56
N LEU A 211 -9.88 19.64 7.85
CA LEU A 211 -10.37 20.90 8.42
C LEU A 211 -9.31 22.02 8.42
N SER A 212 -8.12 21.76 7.89
CA SER A 212 -7.02 22.74 7.89
C SER A 212 -6.93 23.58 6.61
N SER A 213 -7.38 23.03 5.49
CA SER A 213 -7.35 23.65 4.17
C SER A 213 -8.31 22.93 3.21
N ASP A 214 -8.59 23.53 2.06
CA ASP A 214 -9.43 22.95 1.02
C ASP A 214 -8.69 21.92 0.13
N ASP A 215 -7.36 21.78 0.27
CA ASP A 215 -6.52 20.85 -0.47
C ASP A 215 -7.09 19.42 -0.51
N ALA A 216 -7.33 18.83 0.67
CA ALA A 216 -7.82 17.46 0.77
C ALA A 216 -9.21 17.32 0.14
N ILE A 217 -10.13 18.24 0.44
CA ILE A 217 -11.50 18.25 -0.10
C ILE A 217 -11.48 18.32 -1.63
N THR A 218 -10.57 19.12 -2.19
CA THR A 218 -10.44 19.33 -3.64
C THR A 218 -10.02 18.05 -4.37
N ILE A 219 -9.14 17.25 -3.76
CA ILE A 219 -8.57 16.06 -4.40
C ILE A 219 -9.34 14.77 -4.08
N LEU A 220 -10.11 14.75 -2.99
CA LEU A 220 -10.87 13.59 -2.51
C LEU A 220 -11.65 12.83 -3.60
N PRO A 221 -12.40 13.50 -4.51
CA PRO A 221 -13.16 12.81 -5.55
C PRO A 221 -12.32 12.04 -6.57
N LYS A 222 -10.99 12.25 -6.60
CA LYS A 222 -10.07 11.54 -7.51
C LYS A 222 -9.58 10.20 -6.96
N PHE A 223 -9.92 9.87 -5.71
CA PHE A 223 -9.53 8.62 -5.07
C PHE A 223 -10.72 7.68 -4.97
N ASP A 224 -10.44 6.38 -5.08
CA ASP A 224 -11.46 5.34 -5.02
C ASP A 224 -12.06 5.26 -3.61
N CYS A 225 -11.22 5.44 -2.58
CA CYS A 225 -11.64 5.32 -1.20
C CYS A 225 -10.77 6.12 -0.22
N VAL A 226 -11.30 6.31 1.00
CA VAL A 226 -10.69 7.12 2.05
C VAL A 226 -10.60 6.34 3.36
N LEU A 227 -9.52 6.56 4.10
CA LEU A 227 -9.37 6.14 5.49
C LEU A 227 -9.14 7.38 6.36
N LEU A 228 -10.01 7.57 7.36
CA LEU A 228 -9.92 8.69 8.28
C LEU A 228 -9.06 8.32 9.51
N VAL A 229 -8.08 9.14 9.85
CA VAL A 229 -7.27 8.97 11.06
C VAL A 229 -7.73 9.96 12.11
N VAL A 230 -8.21 9.45 13.24
CA VAL A 230 -8.68 10.24 14.39
C VAL A 230 -7.71 10.03 15.54
N ALA A 231 -7.15 11.10 16.10
CA ALA A 231 -6.28 10.99 17.27
C ALA A 231 -7.06 11.10 18.58
N ASN A 232 -6.84 10.14 19.47
CA ASN A 232 -7.34 10.16 20.83
C ASN A 232 -6.78 11.39 21.57
N GLY A 233 -7.66 12.15 22.23
CA GLY A 233 -7.30 13.36 22.99
C GLY A 233 -7.11 14.63 22.16
N ASP A 234 -6.85 14.53 20.85
CA ASP A 234 -6.61 15.69 19.97
C ASP A 234 -7.81 16.07 19.11
N ASN A 235 -8.70 15.12 18.81
CA ASN A 235 -9.91 15.38 18.04
C ASN A 235 -11.16 15.39 18.92
N ASN A 236 -11.95 16.45 18.79
CA ASN A 236 -13.25 16.53 19.47
C ASN A 236 -14.38 16.01 18.56
N LYS A 237 -15.53 15.73 19.16
CA LYS A 237 -16.70 15.19 18.46
C LYS A 237 -17.15 16.07 17.28
N LYS A 238 -17.15 17.39 17.45
CA LYS A 238 -17.57 18.33 16.41
C LYS A 238 -16.64 18.28 15.20
N GLU A 239 -15.33 18.26 15.43
CA GLU A 239 -14.36 18.12 14.33
C GLU A 239 -14.54 16.82 13.57
N ILE A 240 -14.88 15.72 14.25
CA ILE A 240 -15.18 14.45 13.59
C ILE A 240 -16.47 14.58 12.76
N GLU A 241 -17.52 15.19 13.30
CA GLU A 241 -18.79 15.43 12.59
C GLU A 241 -18.61 16.32 11.35
N ASP A 242 -17.87 17.43 11.48
CA ASP A 242 -17.56 18.35 10.39
C ASP A 242 -16.73 17.63 9.30
N CYS A 243 -15.77 16.79 9.70
CA CYS A 243 -14.99 15.97 8.79
C CYS A 243 -15.85 14.94 8.04
N MET A 244 -16.78 14.27 8.74
CA MET A 244 -17.72 13.32 8.14
C MET A 244 -18.66 13.99 7.14
N TYR A 245 -19.04 15.25 7.36
CA TYR A 245 -19.81 16.03 6.39
C TYR A 245 -19.06 16.19 5.06
N HIS A 246 -17.77 16.53 5.10
CA HIS A 246 -16.95 16.65 3.90
C HIS A 246 -16.68 15.31 3.21
N LEU A 247 -16.70 14.20 3.96
CA LEU A 247 -16.50 12.85 3.45
C LEU A 247 -17.78 12.17 2.95
N ALA A 248 -18.94 12.83 3.06
CA ALA A 248 -20.24 12.21 2.75
C ALA A 248 -20.38 11.68 1.31
N THR A 249 -19.61 12.22 0.36
CA THR A 249 -19.61 11.80 -1.04
C THR A 249 -18.44 10.87 -1.39
N ALA A 250 -17.53 10.61 -0.46
CA ALA A 250 -16.38 9.75 -0.67
C ALA A 250 -16.67 8.32 -0.16
N ASN A 251 -16.03 7.32 -0.76
CA ASN A 251 -16.12 5.95 -0.26
C ASN A 251 -15.22 5.78 0.97
N LEU A 252 -15.78 6.02 2.15
CA LEU A 252 -15.06 5.86 3.42
C LEU A 252 -14.95 4.39 3.80
N ILE A 253 -13.73 3.82 3.82
CA ILE A 253 -13.46 2.47 4.34
C ILE A 253 -13.78 2.41 5.84
N GLY A 254 -13.43 3.47 6.56
CA GLY A 254 -13.66 3.59 7.99
C GLY A 254 -12.76 4.63 8.63
N ALA A 255 -12.65 4.55 9.96
CA ALA A 255 -11.77 5.40 10.75
C ALA A 255 -10.80 4.57 11.60
N VAL A 256 -9.58 5.06 11.78
CA VAL A 256 -8.58 4.50 12.68
C VAL A 256 -8.38 5.45 13.86
N LEU A 257 -8.57 4.93 15.08
CA LEU A 257 -8.22 5.63 16.30
C LEU A 257 -6.71 5.48 16.56
N ASN A 258 -5.98 6.58 16.44
CA ASN A 258 -4.56 6.66 16.74
C ASN A 258 -4.33 7.28 18.13
N LYS A 259 -3.13 7.08 18.70
CA LYS A 259 -2.76 7.53 20.06
C LYS A 259 -3.69 6.98 21.16
N ALA A 260 -4.34 5.85 20.90
CA ALA A 260 -5.18 5.20 21.90
C ALA A 260 -4.34 4.81 23.12
N ASP A 261 -4.88 5.02 24.31
CA ASP A 261 -4.26 4.53 25.53
C ASP A 261 -4.19 3.01 25.47
N THR A 262 -3.02 2.47 25.84
CA THR A 262 -2.88 1.02 25.92
C THR A 262 -3.63 0.57 27.16
N GLN A 263 -4.90 0.20 27.04
CA GLN A 263 -5.51 -0.64 28.05
C GLN A 263 -4.82 -1.99 27.96
N VAL A 264 -3.83 -2.20 28.82
CA VAL A 264 -3.31 -3.54 29.11
C VAL A 264 -4.48 -4.32 29.68
N ARG A 265 -5.21 -5.03 28.82
CA ARG A 265 -6.16 -6.05 29.27
C ARG A 265 -5.30 -7.13 29.91
N SER A 266 -5.23 -7.10 31.24
CA SER A 266 -4.82 -8.24 32.05
C SER A 266 -5.79 -9.37 31.74
N TYR A 267 -5.41 -10.28 30.84
CA TYR A 267 -6.11 -11.56 30.72
C TYR A 267 -5.77 -12.37 31.98
N TYR A 268 -6.82 -12.81 32.67
CA TYR A 268 -6.78 -13.85 33.70
C TYR A 268 -6.33 -15.18 33.11
#